data_AF-A0A1I5F673-F1
#
_entry.id   AF-A0A1I5F673-F1
#
_cell.length_a   1.000
_cell.length_b   1.000
_cell.length_c   1.000
_cell.angle_alpha   90.00
_cell.angle_beta   90.00
_cell.angle_gamma   90.00
#
_symmetry.space_group_name_H-M   'P 1'
#
loop_
_entity.id
_entity.type
_entity.pdbx_description
1 polymer ?
#
loop_
_entity_poly.entity_id
_entity_poly.type
_entity_poly.pdbx_seq_one_letter_code
_entity_poly.pdbx_strand_id
1 'polypeptide(L)'
;MAGQDKQQLHGSNRSVNIAEALSARVKDPLWFLARQWQTGEFEAENGGALADVEVQSRHFPVTVLARDGKAQAIDRKQPLEPFVEGETGEDGDAPAWKSEALEYEFGLETTGHRLTATAYSGFQLDWYQFDLVEKLKNAEPVHDDPRTYVPTQMTFRGAPDPRWWKIEDAGAYFDTPREAEPSILSTLLPEFFYTDINNWYMIPAPMPSGSVREITSLKVTDSFGVTTTLKPIKDKAWKVFALDQVTGDDGLSGASIFAPNIALDVLYNDVLEDVRFVRDEQANLVWAWEHAYTTRDGETILNGDAQTDADTQAEGDEEAAGFRLMSEMPANWIPYVPVQINLTPTNGEIFLRRGRTDPDASRENPQYRSKIVDESIRLMEEEVPRTGLRVRRIRKFASGAGEADNHFWVGRHKDSGRGHAGPGLQFDYIEGEDEP
;
A
#
# COMPACT_ATOMS: atom_id res chain seq x y z
N MET A 1 -62.08 9.22 44.89
CA MET A 1 -60.89 8.68 44.20
C MET A 1 -60.38 9.75 43.26
N ALA A 2 -59.34 10.49 43.65
CA ALA A 2 -58.70 11.47 42.77
C ALA A 2 -57.60 10.75 41.97
N GLY A 3 -57.77 10.66 40.66
CA GLY A 3 -56.72 10.16 39.76
C GLY A 3 -55.54 11.12 39.78
N GLN A 4 -54.33 10.60 39.93
CA GLN A 4 -53.11 11.39 39.90
C GLN A 4 -52.86 11.91 38.47
N ASP A 5 -53.18 13.17 38.21
CA ASP A 5 -52.71 13.91 37.05
C ASP A 5 -51.19 14.13 37.18
N LYS A 6 -50.39 13.15 36.75
CA LYS A 6 -48.94 13.32 36.60
C LYS A 6 -48.66 13.73 35.15
N GLN A 7 -48.20 14.97 34.98
CA GLN A 7 -47.66 15.43 33.71
C GLN A 7 -46.15 15.11 33.67
N GLN A 8 -45.72 14.49 32.58
CA GLN A 8 -44.30 14.32 32.24
C GLN A 8 -43.92 15.26 31.12
N LEU A 9 -42.78 15.92 31.28
CA LEU A 9 -42.16 16.75 30.25
C LEU A 9 -41.20 15.87 29.44
N HIS A 10 -41.34 15.91 28.12
CA HIS A 10 -40.38 15.36 27.18
C HIS A 10 -39.76 16.51 26.38
N GLY A 11 -38.44 16.44 26.15
CA GLY A 11 -37.78 17.36 25.20
C GLY A 11 -38.23 17.04 23.78
N SER A 12 -38.77 18.04 23.08
CA SER A 12 -39.01 17.95 21.63
C SER A 12 -37.82 18.54 20.88
N ASN A 13 -37.23 17.77 19.97
CA ASN A 13 -36.21 18.24 19.03
C ASN A 13 -36.81 18.85 17.75
N ARG A 14 -38.13 19.05 17.70
CA ARG A 14 -38.85 19.63 16.57
C ARG A 14 -39.62 20.87 17.05
N SER A 15 -39.27 22.04 16.51
CA SER A 15 -40.10 23.24 16.60
C SER A 15 -40.83 23.46 15.28
N VAL A 16 -42.14 23.68 15.33
CA VAL A 16 -42.95 24.09 14.17
C VAL A 16 -42.69 25.55 13.76
N ASN A 17 -41.98 26.31 14.60
CA ASN A 17 -41.61 27.69 14.32
C ASN A 17 -40.12 27.78 13.96
N ILE A 18 -39.82 27.77 12.65
CA ILE A 18 -38.45 27.86 12.12
C ILE A 18 -37.72 29.10 12.67
N ALA A 19 -38.42 30.23 12.87
CA ALA A 19 -37.81 31.43 13.45
C ALA A 19 -37.36 31.23 14.90
N GLU A 20 -38.04 30.37 15.66
CA GLU A 20 -37.67 30.03 17.03
C GLU A 20 -36.45 29.10 17.06
N ALA A 21 -36.38 28.10 16.16
CA ALA A 21 -35.21 27.25 16.00
C ALA A 21 -33.97 28.05 15.55
N LEU A 22 -34.13 29.00 14.62
CA LEU A 22 -33.06 29.88 14.14
C LEU A 22 -32.64 30.94 15.17
N SER A 23 -33.48 31.23 16.18
CA SER A 23 -33.18 32.30 17.14
C SER A 23 -32.12 31.93 18.18
N ALA A 24 -31.67 30.67 18.21
CA ALA A 24 -30.60 30.17 19.11
C ALA A 24 -30.71 30.74 20.54
N ARG A 25 -31.93 30.78 21.09
CA ARG A 25 -32.22 31.45 22.37
C ARG A 25 -31.50 30.75 23.51
N VAL A 26 -30.44 31.36 23.98
CA VAL A 26 -29.71 30.94 25.16
C VAL A 26 -30.54 31.33 26.38
N LYS A 27 -31.19 30.35 27.01
CA LYS A 27 -31.97 30.56 28.24
C LYS A 27 -31.11 30.92 29.45
N ASP A 28 -29.87 30.47 29.45
CA ASP A 28 -28.94 30.66 30.56
C ASP A 28 -27.51 30.90 30.04
N PRO A 29 -27.16 32.15 29.68
CA PRO A 29 -25.81 32.48 29.27
C PRO A 29 -24.79 32.25 30.39
N LEU A 30 -25.22 32.38 31.65
CA LEU A 30 -24.37 32.14 32.81
C LEU A 30 -24.01 30.66 32.94
N TRP A 31 -24.90 29.74 32.59
CA TRP A 31 -24.59 28.31 32.54
C TRP A 31 -23.50 27.99 31.52
N PHE A 32 -23.54 28.59 30.32
CA PHE A 32 -22.48 28.42 29.32
C PHE A 32 -21.15 28.96 29.82
N LEU A 33 -21.13 30.19 30.36
CA LEU A 33 -19.92 30.78 30.94
C LEU A 33 -19.39 29.97 32.14
N ALA A 34 -20.26 29.44 32.99
CA ALA A 34 -19.88 28.59 34.11
C ALA A 34 -19.34 27.23 33.62
N ARG A 35 -19.84 26.69 32.50
CA ARG A 35 -19.25 25.50 31.88
C ARG A 35 -17.87 25.80 31.28
N GLN A 36 -17.68 26.92 30.58
CA GLN A 36 -16.36 27.36 30.11
C GLN A 36 -15.37 27.52 31.27
N TRP A 37 -15.81 28.11 32.38
CA TRP A 37 -15.01 28.20 33.61
C TRP A 37 -14.68 26.82 34.19
N GLN A 38 -15.66 25.92 34.28
CA GLN A 38 -15.47 24.57 34.82
C GLN A 38 -14.56 23.69 33.95
N THR A 39 -14.56 23.90 32.62
CA THR A 39 -13.66 23.22 31.69
C THR A 39 -12.29 23.88 31.58
N GLY A 40 -12.00 24.89 32.40
CA GLY A 40 -10.70 25.56 32.43
C GLY A 40 -10.46 26.53 31.28
N GLU A 41 -11.47 26.88 30.48
CA GLU A 41 -11.32 27.75 29.30
C GLU A 41 -10.91 29.19 29.67
N PHE A 42 -11.14 29.61 30.92
CA PHE A 42 -10.66 30.88 31.47
C PHE A 42 -9.31 30.79 32.20
N GLU A 43 -8.82 29.57 32.44
CA GLU A 43 -7.42 29.35 32.81
C GLU A 43 -6.63 29.44 31.51
N ALA A 44 -6.28 30.67 31.12
CA ALA A 44 -5.56 30.91 29.87
C ALA A 44 -4.27 30.09 29.84
N GLU A 45 -4.30 28.93 29.20
CA GLU A 45 -3.09 28.26 28.73
C GLU A 45 -2.48 29.14 27.64
N ASN A 46 -1.16 29.06 27.46
CA ASN A 46 -0.44 29.86 26.48
C ASN A 46 -0.89 29.48 25.05
N GLY A 47 -2.02 30.03 24.60
CA GLY A 47 -2.67 29.76 23.32
C GLY A 47 -2.08 30.56 22.17
N GLY A 48 -0.76 30.77 22.18
CA GLY A 48 -0.06 31.44 21.10
C GLY A 48 -0.25 30.66 19.80
N ALA A 49 -0.82 31.30 18.78
CA ALA A 49 -0.89 30.72 17.45
C ALA A 49 0.47 30.86 16.76
N LEU A 50 0.84 29.90 15.92
CA LEU A 50 2.10 30.01 15.19
C LEU A 50 2.01 31.15 14.15
N ALA A 51 2.94 32.09 14.21
CA ALA A 51 2.97 33.26 13.33
C ALA A 51 3.96 33.07 12.17
N ASP A 52 5.16 32.56 12.46
CA ASP A 52 6.17 32.22 11.46
C ASP A 52 6.97 30.97 11.86
N VAL A 53 7.48 30.28 10.84
CA VAL A 53 8.34 29.11 10.98
C VAL A 53 9.59 29.30 10.12
N GLU A 54 10.76 29.43 10.74
CA GLU A 54 12.06 29.41 10.07
C GLU A 54 12.58 27.97 10.00
N VAL A 55 12.80 27.49 8.78
CA VAL A 55 13.34 26.15 8.50
C VAL A 55 14.71 26.30 7.86
N GLN A 56 15.69 25.61 8.42
CA GLN A 56 16.98 25.36 7.80
C GLN A 56 17.10 23.87 7.54
N SER A 57 17.48 23.52 6.32
CA SER A 57 17.62 22.14 5.91
C SER A 57 18.83 21.94 5.01
N ARG A 58 19.19 20.68 4.86
CA ARG A 58 20.11 20.21 3.85
C ARG A 58 19.54 18.93 3.24
N HIS A 59 19.97 18.58 2.04
CA HIS A 59 19.49 17.37 1.38
C HIS A 59 20.61 16.58 0.72
N PHE A 60 20.35 15.28 0.58
CA PHE A 60 21.25 14.28 0.02
C PHE A 60 20.56 13.69 -1.22
N PRO A 61 20.94 14.13 -2.43
CA PRO A 61 20.40 13.56 -3.66
C PRO A 61 20.70 12.08 -3.77
N VAL A 62 19.72 11.31 -4.25
CA VAL A 62 19.93 9.93 -4.67
C VAL A 62 20.69 9.94 -6.00
N THR A 63 21.78 9.19 -6.07
CA THR A 63 22.66 9.16 -7.25
C THR A 63 22.88 7.74 -7.77
N VAL A 64 22.60 6.72 -6.95
CA VAL A 64 22.84 5.32 -7.31
C VAL A 64 21.58 4.50 -7.03
N LEU A 65 21.23 3.66 -7.99
CA LEU A 65 20.30 2.54 -7.85
C LEU A 65 21.11 1.25 -7.83
N ALA A 66 20.94 0.43 -6.81
CA ALA A 66 21.54 -0.89 -6.69
C ALA A 66 20.48 -1.97 -6.96
N ARG A 67 20.72 -2.84 -7.93
CA ARG A 67 19.85 -3.99 -8.26
C ARG A 67 20.71 -5.16 -8.71
N ASP A 68 20.35 -6.39 -8.32
CA ASP A 68 21.14 -7.60 -8.61
C ASP A 68 22.64 -7.47 -8.25
N GLY A 69 22.93 -6.84 -7.11
CA GLY A 69 24.31 -6.59 -6.65
C GLY A 69 25.12 -5.61 -7.53
N LYS A 70 24.50 -4.98 -8.53
CA LYS A 70 25.13 -3.99 -9.42
C LYS A 70 24.65 -2.60 -9.09
N ALA A 71 25.58 -1.65 -9.00
CA ALA A 71 25.29 -0.23 -8.86
C ALA A 71 25.17 0.43 -10.24
N GLN A 72 24.10 1.20 -10.43
CA GLN A 72 23.83 1.99 -11.62
C GLN A 72 23.65 3.45 -11.21
N ALA A 73 24.35 4.37 -11.86
CA ALA A 73 24.12 5.79 -11.67
C ALA A 73 22.75 6.19 -12.24
N ILE A 74 22.00 7.01 -11.50
CA ILE A 74 20.67 7.49 -11.89
C ILE A 74 20.59 9.01 -11.79
N ASP A 75 19.79 9.62 -12.67
CA ASP A 75 19.42 11.02 -12.52
C ASP A 75 18.24 11.13 -11.55
N ARG A 76 18.43 11.86 -10.45
CA ARG A 76 17.39 12.13 -9.45
C ARG A 76 16.13 12.78 -10.01
N LYS A 77 16.19 13.37 -11.20
CA LYS A 77 15.04 14.02 -11.87
C LYS A 77 14.16 13.06 -12.65
N GLN A 78 14.62 11.83 -12.89
CA GLN A 78 13.86 10.80 -13.60
C GLN A 78 13.12 9.90 -12.60
N PRO A 79 11.91 9.45 -12.92
CA PRO A 79 11.15 8.53 -12.05
C PRO A 79 11.92 7.23 -11.86
N LEU A 80 11.82 6.62 -10.68
CA LEU A 80 12.59 5.41 -10.32
C LEU A 80 12.01 4.14 -10.97
N GLU A 81 10.69 4.06 -11.14
CA GLU A 81 9.96 2.87 -11.55
C GLU A 81 10.47 2.25 -12.86
N PRO A 82 10.75 3.01 -13.95
CA PRO A 82 11.30 2.44 -15.18
C PRO A 82 12.68 1.80 -15.00
N PHE A 83 13.50 2.29 -14.06
CA PHE A 83 14.83 1.77 -13.80
C PHE A 83 14.82 0.58 -12.83
N VAL A 84 13.82 0.51 -11.96
CA VAL A 84 13.62 -0.61 -11.03
C VAL A 84 12.91 -1.76 -11.74
N GLU A 85 11.74 -1.48 -12.32
CA GLU A 85 10.83 -2.50 -12.83
C GLU A 85 11.16 -2.95 -14.25
N GLY A 86 11.82 -2.09 -15.02
CA GLY A 86 12.03 -2.25 -16.44
C GLY A 86 12.84 -3.48 -16.80
N GLU A 87 12.29 -4.25 -17.72
CA GLU A 87 12.97 -5.37 -18.35
C GLU A 87 14.16 -4.92 -19.21
N THR A 88 15.16 -5.79 -19.29
CA THR A 88 16.41 -5.61 -20.00
C THR A 88 16.66 -6.78 -20.95
N GLY A 89 17.31 -6.49 -22.08
CA GLY A 89 17.60 -7.49 -23.12
C GLY A 89 16.37 -7.97 -23.90
N GLU A 90 16.60 -8.78 -24.92
CA GLU A 90 15.53 -9.37 -25.75
C GLU A 90 14.75 -10.46 -24.99
N ASP A 91 15.39 -11.09 -24.00
CA ASP A 91 14.75 -12.11 -23.17
C ASP A 91 13.77 -11.50 -22.15
N GLY A 92 13.81 -10.19 -21.90
CA GLY A 92 12.92 -9.50 -20.95
C GLY A 92 13.30 -9.71 -19.48
N ASP A 93 14.60 -9.80 -19.19
CA ASP A 93 15.12 -10.03 -17.83
C ASP A 93 14.88 -8.81 -16.92
N ALA A 94 14.43 -9.03 -15.68
CA ALA A 94 14.09 -7.97 -14.74
C ALA A 94 15.03 -8.02 -13.52
N PRO A 95 16.14 -7.25 -13.50
CA PRO A 95 17.21 -7.45 -12.52
C PRO A 95 16.81 -7.24 -11.05
N ALA A 96 15.82 -6.38 -10.79
CA ALA A 96 15.33 -6.15 -9.43
C ALA A 96 14.24 -7.16 -9.02
N TRP A 97 13.71 -7.96 -9.94
CA TRP A 97 12.62 -8.88 -9.64
C TRP A 97 13.12 -10.15 -8.96
N LYS A 98 12.56 -10.46 -7.79
CA LYS A 98 12.77 -11.71 -7.06
C LYS A 98 11.61 -12.64 -7.35
N SER A 99 11.77 -13.54 -8.31
CA SER A 99 10.71 -14.47 -8.73
C SER A 99 10.26 -15.43 -7.63
N GLU A 100 11.09 -15.63 -6.60
CA GLU A 100 10.79 -16.44 -5.42
C GLU A 100 9.85 -15.75 -4.43
N ALA A 101 9.85 -14.41 -4.38
CA ALA A 101 8.95 -13.59 -3.55
C ALA A 101 7.81 -12.95 -4.35
N LEU A 102 7.95 -12.93 -5.68
CA LEU A 102 7.11 -12.16 -6.62
C LEU A 102 7.10 -10.66 -6.30
N GLU A 103 8.26 -10.13 -5.90
CA GLU A 103 8.45 -8.75 -5.49
C GLU A 103 9.77 -8.19 -6.05
N TYR A 104 9.89 -6.87 -6.03
CA TYR A 104 11.10 -6.16 -6.41
C TYR A 104 11.96 -5.86 -5.19
N GLU A 105 13.25 -6.21 -5.29
CA GLU A 105 14.28 -5.89 -4.31
C GLU A 105 15.35 -5.00 -4.96
N PHE A 106 15.59 -3.84 -4.37
CA PHE A 106 16.60 -2.88 -4.83
C PHE A 106 17.04 -1.93 -3.72
N GLY A 107 18.19 -1.30 -3.90
CA GLY A 107 18.74 -0.30 -2.99
C GLY A 107 18.93 1.05 -3.65
N LEU A 108 18.95 2.11 -2.84
CA LEU A 108 19.29 3.46 -3.26
C LEU A 108 20.46 3.98 -2.43
N GLU A 109 21.37 4.70 -3.08
CA GLU A 109 22.45 5.40 -2.36
C GLU A 109 22.40 6.91 -2.62
N THR A 110 22.62 7.65 -1.54
CA THR A 110 22.94 9.07 -1.53
C THR A 110 24.38 9.23 -1.03
N THR A 111 24.90 10.46 -0.99
CA THR A 111 26.21 10.70 -0.35
C THR A 111 26.24 10.39 1.15
N GLY A 112 25.08 10.37 1.83
CA GLY A 112 24.97 10.18 3.28
C GLY A 112 24.23 8.93 3.75
N HIS A 113 23.57 8.19 2.85
CA HIS A 113 22.64 7.12 3.22
C HIS A 113 22.64 6.00 2.19
N ARG A 114 22.53 4.76 2.66
CA ARG A 114 22.14 3.59 1.88
C ARG A 114 20.74 3.14 2.33
N LEU A 115 19.80 3.08 1.40
CA LEU A 115 18.43 2.64 1.60
C LEU A 115 18.19 1.33 0.86
N THR A 116 17.22 0.54 1.32
CA THR A 116 16.79 -0.69 0.65
C THR A 116 15.28 -0.79 0.63
N ALA A 117 14.73 -1.33 -0.45
CA ALA A 117 13.34 -1.76 -0.56
C ALA A 117 13.34 -3.25 -0.89
N THR A 118 12.67 -4.07 -0.08
CA THR A 118 12.68 -5.54 -0.19
C THR A 118 11.36 -6.12 -0.67
N ALA A 119 10.26 -5.39 -0.51
CA ALA A 119 8.90 -5.90 -0.73
C ALA A 119 8.08 -5.01 -1.69
N TYR A 120 8.70 -4.47 -2.74
CA TYR A 120 7.98 -3.62 -3.69
C TYR A 120 7.18 -4.47 -4.68
N SER A 121 5.85 -4.34 -4.70
CA SER A 121 4.95 -5.14 -5.55
C SER A 121 4.86 -4.71 -7.01
N GLY A 122 5.52 -3.60 -7.40
CA GLY A 122 5.37 -3.00 -8.73
C GLY A 122 4.13 -2.09 -8.86
N PHE A 123 3.62 -1.58 -7.74
CA PHE A 123 2.53 -0.60 -7.68
C PHE A 123 2.82 0.50 -6.67
N GLN A 124 2.67 1.76 -7.08
CA GLN A 124 2.77 2.95 -6.23
C GLN A 124 3.99 2.90 -5.29
N LEU A 125 5.19 3.00 -5.87
CA LEU A 125 6.42 3.18 -5.11
C LEU A 125 6.30 4.43 -4.23
N ASP A 126 6.66 4.33 -2.95
CA ASP A 126 6.62 5.45 -2.01
C ASP A 126 7.65 5.28 -0.89
N TRP A 127 7.87 6.33 -0.10
CA TRP A 127 8.92 6.41 0.92
C TRP A 127 8.86 5.30 1.97
N TYR A 128 7.65 4.82 2.31
CA TYR A 128 7.45 3.80 3.34
C TYR A 128 7.89 2.40 2.90
N GLN A 129 8.22 2.21 1.63
CA GLN A 129 8.77 0.94 1.14
C GLN A 129 10.28 0.81 1.40
N PHE A 130 10.91 1.86 1.94
CA PHE A 130 12.34 1.91 2.13
C PHE A 130 12.72 1.85 3.60
N ASP A 131 13.78 1.11 3.87
CA ASP A 131 14.47 1.08 5.16
C ASP A 131 15.90 1.59 5.02
N LEU A 132 16.44 2.14 6.10
CA LEU A 132 17.82 2.58 6.21
C LEU A 132 18.74 1.38 6.48
N VAL A 133 19.67 1.13 5.57
CA VAL A 133 20.73 0.14 5.78
C VAL A 133 21.87 0.75 6.59
N GLU A 134 22.38 1.89 6.15
CA GLU A 134 23.58 2.50 6.72
C GLU A 134 23.59 4.04 6.53
N LYS A 135 24.11 4.76 7.53
CA LYS A 135 24.50 6.17 7.42
C LYS A 135 25.98 6.25 6.98
N LEU A 136 26.23 6.84 5.82
CA LEU A 136 27.58 6.96 5.26
C LEU A 136 28.33 8.12 5.90
N LYS A 137 29.63 7.91 6.19
CA LYS A 137 30.46 8.87 6.95
C LYS A 137 30.93 10.07 6.12
N ASN A 138 31.09 9.92 4.81
CA ASN A 138 31.56 10.96 3.90
C ASN A 138 30.38 11.68 3.24
N ALA A 139 29.46 12.18 4.08
CA ALA A 139 28.25 12.81 3.61
C ALA A 139 28.57 14.21 3.06
N GLU A 140 28.30 14.42 1.77
CA GLU A 140 28.35 15.73 1.12
C GLU A 140 26.91 16.22 0.89
N PRO A 141 26.32 16.93 1.85
CA PRO A 141 24.98 17.49 1.70
C PRO A 141 24.98 18.73 0.81
N VAL A 142 23.86 18.95 0.13
CA VAL A 142 23.54 20.25 -0.46
C VAL A 142 22.78 21.06 0.59
N HIS A 143 23.31 22.22 0.96
CA HIS A 143 22.66 23.12 1.92
C HIS A 143 21.55 23.92 1.23
N ASP A 144 20.36 23.90 1.81
CA ASP A 144 19.25 24.74 1.37
C ASP A 144 19.39 26.13 2.02
N ASP A 145 18.98 27.18 1.30
CA ASP A 145 18.84 28.51 1.90
C ASP A 145 17.77 28.48 3.01
N PRO A 146 17.98 29.15 4.16
CA PRO A 146 16.95 29.30 5.18
C PRO A 146 15.67 29.88 4.59
N ARG A 147 14.52 29.29 4.94
CA ARG A 147 13.22 29.75 4.49
C ARG A 147 12.29 30.00 5.67
N THR A 148 11.53 31.08 5.57
CA THR A 148 10.48 31.42 6.52
C THR A 148 9.12 31.17 5.88
N TYR A 149 8.26 30.48 6.60
CA TYR A 149 6.90 30.17 6.18
C TYR A 149 5.90 30.78 7.14
N VAL A 150 4.73 31.13 6.62
CA VAL A 150 3.55 31.43 7.44
C VAL A 150 2.76 30.13 7.57
N PRO A 151 2.71 29.51 8.76
CA PRO A 151 1.99 28.26 8.96
C PRO A 151 0.48 28.49 8.86
N THR A 152 -0.23 27.50 8.32
CA THR A 152 -1.70 27.51 8.29
C THR A 152 -2.21 26.41 9.19
N GLN A 153 -3.13 26.72 10.09
CA GLN A 153 -3.76 25.71 10.94
C GLN A 153 -4.49 24.68 10.05
N MET A 154 -4.29 23.39 10.35
CA MET A 154 -4.95 22.31 9.62
C MET A 154 -6.45 22.37 9.90
N THR A 155 -7.26 22.33 8.84
CA THR A 155 -8.72 22.31 8.94
C THR A 155 -9.29 21.37 7.90
N PHE A 156 -10.39 20.71 8.23
CA PHE A 156 -11.16 19.85 7.35
C PHE A 156 -12.66 19.99 7.69
N ARG A 157 -13.55 19.50 6.83
CA ARG A 157 -14.99 19.52 7.12
C ARG A 157 -15.25 18.69 8.37
N GLY A 158 -15.96 19.21 9.36
CA GLY A 158 -16.21 18.52 10.64
C GLY A 158 -15.09 18.64 11.67
N ALA A 159 -14.06 19.47 11.42
CA ALA A 159 -13.08 19.82 12.44
C ALA A 159 -13.68 20.85 13.43
N PRO A 160 -13.50 20.65 14.75
CA PRO A 160 -13.99 21.59 15.76
C PRO A 160 -13.36 22.98 15.56
N ASP A 161 -14.15 24.03 15.76
CA ASP A 161 -13.67 25.41 15.68
C ASP A 161 -13.00 25.81 17.01
N PRO A 162 -11.74 26.30 17.00
CA PRO A 162 -10.99 26.59 18.23
C PRO A 162 -11.57 27.73 19.07
N ARG A 163 -12.37 28.62 18.49
CA ARG A 163 -12.77 29.88 19.15
C ARG A 163 -14.23 29.93 19.58
N TRP A 164 -15.12 29.21 18.91
CA TRP A 164 -16.55 29.31 19.16
C TRP A 164 -17.25 27.96 19.04
N TRP A 165 -18.34 27.81 19.79
CA TRP A 165 -19.31 26.76 19.52
C TRP A 165 -19.93 27.00 18.14
N LYS A 166 -19.59 26.13 17.20
CA LYS A 166 -20.17 26.12 15.86
C LYS A 166 -21.09 24.90 15.76
N ILE A 167 -22.31 25.11 15.27
CA ILE A 167 -23.17 24.00 14.86
C ILE A 167 -22.64 23.55 13.51
N GLU A 168 -22.00 22.38 13.48
CA GLU A 168 -21.42 21.83 12.26
C GLU A 168 -22.52 21.40 11.28
N ASP A 169 -22.28 21.66 10.00
CA ASP A 169 -23.15 21.19 8.93
C ASP A 169 -22.72 19.76 8.55
N ALA A 170 -23.69 18.85 8.54
CA ALA A 170 -23.50 17.40 8.46
C ALA A 170 -22.74 16.98 7.19
N GLY A 171 -21.44 16.68 7.29
CA GLY A 171 -20.64 16.31 6.13
C GLY A 171 -19.48 15.35 6.39
N ALA A 172 -18.93 15.33 7.59
CA ALA A 172 -17.86 14.41 7.98
C ALA A 172 -17.99 14.09 9.46
N TYR A 173 -18.32 12.83 9.74
CA TYR A 173 -18.51 12.28 11.08
C TYR A 173 -17.40 11.27 11.31
N PHE A 174 -16.36 11.66 12.06
CA PHE A 174 -15.26 10.77 12.44
C PHE A 174 -15.63 9.89 13.64
N ASP A 175 -16.72 10.22 14.31
CA ASP A 175 -17.33 9.52 15.44
C ASP A 175 -18.28 8.38 15.02
N THR A 176 -18.64 8.29 13.73
CA THR A 176 -19.53 7.24 13.22
C THR A 176 -18.71 6.14 12.53
N PRO A 177 -18.34 5.06 13.24
CA PRO A 177 -17.67 3.93 12.60
C PRO A 177 -18.60 3.35 11.52
N ARG A 178 -18.08 3.22 10.30
CA ARG A 178 -18.75 2.50 9.21
C ARG A 178 -18.61 0.98 9.34
N GLU A 179 -17.80 0.51 10.27
CA GLU A 179 -17.56 -0.90 10.55
C GLU A 179 -18.65 -1.44 11.49
N ALA A 180 -19.07 -2.69 11.27
CA ALA A 180 -20.05 -3.37 12.12
C ALA A 180 -19.53 -3.61 13.55
N GLU A 181 -18.21 -3.71 13.70
CA GLU A 181 -17.50 -3.86 14.98
C GLU A 181 -16.30 -2.90 15.01
N PRO A 182 -16.42 -1.70 15.61
CA PRO A 182 -15.30 -0.76 15.67
C PRO A 182 -14.14 -1.32 16.48
N SER A 183 -12.96 -1.39 15.87
CA SER A 183 -11.71 -1.76 16.54
C SER A 183 -11.21 -0.64 17.48
N ILE A 184 -10.37 -0.97 18.46
CA ILE A 184 -9.77 0.05 19.35
C ILE A 184 -9.00 1.14 18.59
N LEU A 185 -8.35 0.77 17.48
CA LEU A 185 -7.64 1.72 16.61
C LEU A 185 -8.61 2.69 15.93
N SER A 186 -9.78 2.20 15.49
CA SER A 186 -10.81 3.05 14.89
C SER A 186 -11.41 4.05 15.89
N THR A 187 -11.40 3.75 17.19
CA THR A 187 -11.89 4.63 18.26
C THR A 187 -10.84 5.65 18.73
N LEU A 188 -9.55 5.31 18.69
CA LEU A 188 -8.46 6.23 19.03
C LEU A 188 -8.35 7.40 18.05
N LEU A 189 -8.71 7.17 16.79
CA LEU A 189 -8.66 8.19 15.74
C LEU A 189 -9.55 9.41 16.05
N PRO A 190 -10.86 9.26 16.36
CA PRO A 190 -11.70 10.37 16.80
C PRO A 190 -11.17 11.06 18.07
N GLU A 191 -10.70 10.33 19.08
CA GLU A 191 -10.15 10.92 20.32
C GLU A 191 -8.96 11.84 20.02
N PHE A 192 -8.02 11.35 19.21
CA PHE A 192 -6.87 12.11 18.74
C PHE A 192 -7.28 13.35 17.94
N PHE A 193 -8.24 13.21 17.02
CA PHE A 193 -8.71 14.34 16.22
C PHE A 193 -9.44 15.40 17.04
N TYR A 194 -10.33 15.02 17.94
CA TYR A 194 -11.12 16.02 18.68
C TYR A 194 -10.31 16.74 19.78
N THR A 195 -9.29 16.09 20.34
CA THR A 195 -8.51 16.68 21.43
C THR A 195 -7.46 17.66 20.92
N ASP A 196 -6.71 17.30 19.88
CA ASP A 196 -5.47 18.00 19.53
C ASP A 196 -5.49 18.75 18.20
N ILE A 197 -6.55 18.66 17.39
CA ILE A 197 -6.55 19.23 16.02
C ILE A 197 -6.22 20.73 15.95
N ASN A 198 -6.54 21.49 17.00
CA ASN A 198 -6.25 22.91 17.07
C ASN A 198 -4.76 23.25 17.17
N ASN A 199 -3.93 22.25 17.45
CA ASN A 199 -2.47 22.37 17.56
C ASN A 199 -1.73 21.93 16.29
N TRP A 200 -2.45 21.62 15.21
CA TRP A 200 -1.87 21.12 13.96
C TRP A 200 -1.72 22.23 12.95
N TYR A 201 -0.50 22.37 12.43
CA TYR A 201 -0.16 23.39 11.45
C TYR A 201 0.51 22.75 10.23
N MET A 202 0.21 23.29 9.06
CA MET A 202 0.84 22.92 7.80
C MET A 202 1.74 24.06 7.31
N ILE A 203 2.93 23.69 6.81
CA ILE A 203 3.84 24.60 6.10
C ILE A 203 4.16 24.02 4.72
N PRO A 204 4.17 24.83 3.65
CA PRO A 204 4.56 24.37 2.33
C PRO A 204 6.09 24.32 2.25
N ALA A 205 6.69 23.20 2.64
CA ALA A 205 8.15 23.03 2.66
C ALA A 205 8.66 22.27 1.41
N PRO A 206 8.76 22.92 0.22
CA PRO A 206 9.15 22.23 -1.01
C PRO A 206 10.55 21.63 -0.88
N MET A 207 10.73 20.41 -1.40
CA MET A 207 12.02 19.72 -1.46
C MET A 207 12.30 19.19 -2.87
N PRO A 208 13.57 19.06 -3.27
CA PRO A 208 13.90 18.31 -4.48
C PRO A 208 13.46 16.85 -4.34
N SER A 209 12.73 16.32 -5.31
CA SER A 209 12.44 14.89 -5.39
C SER A 209 13.72 14.08 -5.58
N GLY A 210 13.66 12.80 -5.21
CA GLY A 210 14.82 11.90 -5.25
C GLY A 210 15.91 12.30 -4.27
N SER A 211 15.52 12.72 -3.06
CA SER A 211 16.49 13.11 -2.03
C SER A 211 16.01 12.79 -0.63
N VAL A 212 16.98 12.55 0.26
CA VAL A 212 16.76 12.54 1.70
C VAL A 212 17.04 13.95 2.20
N ARG A 213 16.04 14.64 2.73
CA ARG A 213 16.17 15.94 3.38
C ARG A 213 16.39 15.74 4.88
N GLU A 214 17.22 16.57 5.47
CA GLU A 214 17.41 16.68 6.92
C GLU A 214 17.14 18.13 7.36
N ILE A 215 16.21 18.31 8.29
CA ILE A 215 15.92 19.58 8.94
C ILE A 215 16.94 19.80 10.04
N THR A 216 17.84 20.77 9.85
CA THR A 216 18.93 21.08 10.78
C THR A 216 18.50 22.09 11.85
N SER A 217 17.54 22.96 11.54
CA SER A 217 16.94 23.90 12.48
C SER A 217 15.48 24.13 12.14
N LEU A 218 14.62 24.11 13.16
CA LEU A 218 13.22 24.47 13.07
C LEU A 218 12.94 25.46 14.20
N LYS A 219 12.74 26.73 13.86
CA LYS A 219 12.34 27.76 14.83
C LYS A 219 10.92 28.19 14.52
N VAL A 220 10.14 28.35 15.57
CA VAL A 220 8.75 28.75 15.48
C VAL A 220 8.56 29.98 16.34
N THR A 221 7.99 31.02 15.76
CA THR A 221 7.62 32.24 16.48
C THR A 221 6.12 32.25 16.67
N ASP A 222 5.65 32.42 17.90
CA ASP A 222 4.23 32.51 18.21
C ASP A 222 3.67 33.95 18.03
N SER A 223 2.36 34.09 18.20
CA SER A 223 1.67 35.38 18.11
C SER A 223 2.07 36.40 19.18
N PHE A 224 2.81 35.98 20.21
CA PHE A 224 3.36 36.86 21.24
C PHE A 224 4.82 37.28 20.94
N GLY A 225 5.39 36.79 19.83
CA GLY A 225 6.77 37.07 19.42
C GLY A 225 7.81 36.20 20.13
N VAL A 226 7.39 35.12 20.81
CA VAL A 226 8.31 34.18 21.44
C VAL A 226 8.80 33.19 20.40
N THR A 227 10.09 33.19 20.12
CA THR A 227 10.73 32.21 19.24
C THR A 227 11.21 31.00 20.03
N THR A 228 10.69 29.82 19.68
CA THR A 228 11.09 28.53 20.25
C THR A 228 11.80 27.69 19.19
N THR A 229 12.98 27.15 19.50
CA THR A 229 13.64 26.18 18.63
C THR A 229 13.13 24.78 18.95
N LEU A 230 12.45 24.16 18.00
CA LEU A 230 11.93 22.80 18.11
C LEU A 230 13.02 21.78 17.79
N LYS A 231 12.96 20.63 18.45
CA LYS A 231 13.85 19.49 18.22
C LYS A 231 13.03 18.29 17.77
N PRO A 232 13.57 17.43 16.90
CA PRO A 232 12.89 16.18 16.54
C PRO A 232 12.67 15.33 17.79
N ILE A 233 11.50 14.69 17.88
CA ILE A 233 11.21 13.72 18.93
C ILE A 233 12.11 12.50 18.68
N LYS A 234 12.84 12.10 19.72
CA LYS A 234 13.75 10.95 19.72
C LYS A 234 13.18 9.86 20.61
N ASP A 235 12.06 9.28 20.19
CA ASP A 235 11.52 8.08 20.84
C ASP A 235 12.06 6.83 20.13
N LYS A 236 12.30 5.77 20.91
CA LYS A 236 12.73 4.45 20.43
C LYS A 236 11.55 3.54 20.09
N ALA A 237 10.35 3.83 20.56
CA ALA A 237 9.22 2.92 20.43
C ALA A 237 8.56 2.98 19.05
N TRP A 238 8.01 4.15 18.67
CA TRP A 238 7.20 4.28 17.46
C TRP A 238 7.50 5.58 16.73
N LYS A 239 7.77 5.47 15.42
CA LYS A 239 8.04 6.58 14.52
C LYS A 239 7.13 6.43 13.30
N VAL A 240 6.27 7.42 13.05
CA VAL A 240 5.21 7.31 12.02
C VAL A 240 5.67 7.81 10.64
N PHE A 241 6.76 8.58 10.59
CA PHE A 241 7.24 9.24 9.36
C PHE A 241 8.77 9.24 9.24
N ALA A 242 9.43 8.25 9.83
CA ALA A 242 10.88 8.12 9.78
C ALA A 242 11.25 6.75 9.22
N LEU A 243 12.33 6.69 8.45
CA LEU A 243 12.88 5.45 7.94
C LEU A 243 13.56 4.68 9.09
N ASP A 244 13.14 3.44 9.29
CA ASP A 244 13.72 2.58 10.32
C ASP A 244 15.04 1.99 9.84
N GLN A 245 15.87 1.53 10.77
CA GLN A 245 17.11 0.84 10.40
C GLN A 245 16.85 -0.65 10.25
N VAL A 246 17.34 -1.25 9.15
CA VAL A 246 17.21 -2.70 8.89
C VAL A 246 17.82 -3.52 10.04
N THR A 247 18.93 -3.04 10.60
CA THR A 247 19.60 -3.67 11.76
C THR A 247 19.99 -2.63 12.80
N GLY A 248 19.44 -2.75 14.01
CA GLY A 248 19.72 -1.87 15.15
C GLY A 248 18.71 -0.74 15.30
N ASP A 249 18.90 0.10 16.33
CA ASP A 249 17.92 1.13 16.73
C ASP A 249 18.28 2.55 16.25
N ASP A 250 19.29 2.72 15.39
CA ASP A 250 19.80 4.03 14.95
C ASP A 250 19.25 4.43 13.56
N GLY A 251 17.94 4.25 13.36
CA GLY A 251 17.22 4.74 12.18
C GLY A 251 17.33 6.26 11.98
N LEU A 252 16.68 6.77 10.94
CA LEU A 252 16.57 8.21 10.78
C LEU A 252 15.66 8.79 11.88
N SER A 253 15.97 10.01 12.32
CA SER A 253 15.10 10.73 13.26
C SER A 253 13.97 11.42 12.51
N GLY A 254 12.94 11.89 13.22
CA GLY A 254 11.87 12.71 12.63
C GLY A 254 12.34 14.06 12.03
N ALA A 255 13.64 14.37 12.08
CA ALA A 255 14.22 15.48 11.31
C ALA A 255 14.50 15.12 9.85
N SER A 256 14.49 13.84 9.48
CA SER A 256 14.78 13.40 8.13
C SER A 256 13.50 13.03 7.39
N ILE A 257 13.39 13.48 6.14
CA ILE A 257 12.25 13.19 5.25
C ILE A 257 12.82 12.63 3.96
N PHE A 258 12.35 11.47 3.54
CA PHE A 258 12.69 10.91 2.24
C PHE A 258 11.54 11.14 1.26
N ALA A 259 11.84 11.74 0.11
CA ALA A 259 10.89 11.82 -1.00
C ALA A 259 11.54 11.16 -2.23
N PRO A 260 11.18 9.91 -2.55
CA PRO A 260 11.65 9.27 -3.79
C PRO A 260 11.15 10.07 -5.00
N ASN A 261 11.88 10.01 -6.11
CA ASN A 261 11.36 10.57 -7.36
C ASN A 261 10.54 9.48 -8.06
N ILE A 262 9.23 9.59 -7.94
CA ILE A 262 8.28 8.62 -8.46
C ILE A 262 7.47 9.23 -9.61
N ALA A 263 6.96 8.38 -10.49
CA ALA A 263 6.05 8.82 -11.53
C ALA A 263 4.75 9.33 -10.89
N LEU A 264 4.35 10.56 -11.23
CA LEU A 264 3.11 11.15 -10.70
C LEU A 264 1.88 10.35 -11.11
N ASP A 265 1.88 9.87 -12.36
CA ASP A 265 0.86 8.99 -12.91
C ASP A 265 1.51 7.98 -13.83
N VAL A 266 1.04 6.73 -13.76
CA VAL A 266 1.52 5.62 -14.58
C VAL A 266 0.35 5.06 -15.36
N LEU A 267 0.43 5.18 -16.69
CA LEU A 267 -0.54 4.56 -17.58
C LEU A 267 -0.21 3.08 -17.74
N TYR A 268 -1.16 2.24 -17.34
CA TYR A 268 -1.14 0.80 -17.54
C TYR A 268 -1.82 0.47 -18.87
N ASN A 269 -1.06 -0.09 -19.80
CA ASN A 269 -1.55 -0.47 -21.12
C ASN A 269 -1.79 -2.00 -21.19
N ASP A 270 -1.65 -2.61 -22.37
CA ASP A 270 -1.86 -4.04 -22.58
C ASP A 270 -1.17 -4.92 -21.52
N VAL A 271 -1.96 -5.83 -20.96
CA VAL A 271 -1.47 -6.90 -20.09
C VAL A 271 -0.85 -7.97 -20.99
N LEU A 272 0.47 -8.12 -20.92
CA LEU A 272 1.18 -9.14 -21.67
C LEU A 272 0.92 -10.53 -21.11
N GLU A 273 0.86 -10.65 -19.79
CA GLU A 273 0.61 -11.90 -19.06
C GLU A 273 -0.23 -11.62 -17.81
N ASP A 274 -1.19 -12.50 -17.53
CA ASP A 274 -2.01 -12.53 -16.31
C ASP A 274 -1.96 -13.93 -15.71
N VAL A 275 -1.22 -14.08 -14.61
CA VAL A 275 -1.04 -15.35 -13.91
C VAL A 275 -1.66 -15.25 -12.52
N ARG A 276 -2.50 -16.22 -12.17
CA ARG A 276 -3.18 -16.27 -10.88
C ARG A 276 -2.68 -17.48 -10.10
N PHE A 277 -2.14 -17.25 -8.91
CA PHE A 277 -1.77 -18.32 -7.99
C PHE A 277 -2.94 -18.59 -7.05
N VAL A 278 -3.45 -19.82 -7.07
CA VAL A 278 -4.63 -20.25 -6.32
C VAL A 278 -4.23 -21.39 -5.39
N ARG A 279 -4.59 -21.30 -4.10
CA ARG A 279 -4.41 -22.42 -3.17
C ARG A 279 -5.54 -23.43 -3.36
N ASP A 280 -5.15 -24.69 -3.47
CA ASP A 280 -6.06 -25.84 -3.47
C ASP A 280 -5.86 -26.60 -2.16
N GLU A 281 -6.77 -26.37 -1.21
CA GLU A 281 -6.71 -26.99 0.11
C GLU A 281 -7.01 -28.50 0.07
N GLN A 282 -7.76 -28.99 -0.93
CA GLN A 282 -8.07 -30.42 -1.05
C GLN A 282 -6.87 -31.20 -1.57
N ALA A 283 -6.18 -30.66 -2.59
CA ALA A 283 -4.97 -31.27 -3.13
C ALA A 283 -3.70 -30.95 -2.31
N ASN A 284 -3.77 -29.97 -1.40
CA ASN A 284 -2.61 -29.41 -0.70
C ASN A 284 -1.52 -28.91 -1.67
N LEU A 285 -1.96 -28.24 -2.74
CA LEU A 285 -1.13 -27.67 -3.80
C LEU A 285 -1.44 -26.19 -3.98
N VAL A 286 -0.52 -25.50 -4.65
CA VAL A 286 -0.82 -24.21 -5.29
C VAL A 286 -0.88 -24.43 -6.79
N TRP A 287 -1.79 -23.76 -7.46
CA TRP A 287 -1.87 -23.77 -8.91
C TRP A 287 -1.53 -22.39 -9.45
N ALA A 288 -0.62 -22.33 -10.43
CA ALA A 288 -0.46 -21.17 -11.28
C ALA A 288 -1.38 -21.34 -12.50
N TRP A 289 -2.40 -20.50 -12.57
CA TRP A 289 -3.30 -20.42 -13.71
C TRP A 289 -2.85 -19.30 -14.64
N GLU A 290 -2.38 -19.67 -15.83
CA GLU A 290 -2.06 -18.72 -16.91
C GLU A 290 -3.36 -18.28 -17.58
N HIS A 291 -4.03 -17.28 -17.00
CA HIS A 291 -5.30 -16.74 -17.49
C HIS A 291 -5.12 -15.99 -18.81
N ALA A 292 -4.01 -15.29 -18.99
CA ALA A 292 -3.67 -14.67 -20.27
C ALA A 292 -2.17 -14.67 -20.50
N TYR A 293 -1.74 -14.83 -21.75
CA TYR A 293 -0.36 -14.59 -22.16
C TYR A 293 -0.31 -14.13 -23.62
N THR A 294 0.73 -13.39 -23.96
CA THR A 294 0.97 -12.90 -25.33
C THR A 294 2.05 -13.73 -26.00
N THR A 295 1.75 -14.29 -27.16
CA THR A 295 2.71 -15.07 -27.95
C THR A 295 3.81 -14.19 -28.53
N ARG A 296 4.90 -14.81 -29.02
CA ARG A 296 5.97 -14.09 -29.72
C ARG A 296 5.48 -13.31 -30.95
N ASP A 297 4.41 -13.79 -31.58
CA ASP A 297 3.79 -13.15 -32.74
C ASP A 297 2.89 -11.96 -32.36
N GLY A 298 2.72 -11.70 -31.06
CA GLY A 298 1.94 -10.58 -30.53
C GLY A 298 0.45 -10.87 -30.32
N GLU A 299 0.02 -12.11 -30.50
CA GLU A 299 -1.36 -12.53 -30.24
C GLU A 299 -1.57 -12.82 -28.75
N THR A 300 -2.57 -12.20 -28.14
CA THR A 300 -2.95 -12.46 -26.75
C THR A 300 -3.93 -13.62 -26.70
N ILE A 301 -3.52 -14.70 -26.03
CA ILE A 301 -4.37 -15.86 -25.74
C ILE A 301 -4.96 -15.67 -24.35
N LEU A 302 -6.29 -15.79 -24.26
CA LEU A 302 -7.05 -15.69 -23.02
C LEU A 302 -7.62 -17.06 -22.65
N ASN A 303 -7.07 -17.68 -21.61
CA ASN A 303 -7.52 -18.96 -21.10
C ASN A 303 -8.53 -18.74 -19.97
N GLY A 304 -9.82 -18.88 -20.25
CA GLY A 304 -10.86 -18.97 -19.21
C GLY A 304 -12.06 -18.02 -19.28
N ASP A 305 -12.26 -17.27 -20.36
CA ASP A 305 -13.60 -16.68 -20.66
C ASP A 305 -14.41 -17.48 -21.69
N ALA A 306 -13.89 -18.64 -22.09
CA ALA A 306 -14.67 -19.72 -22.68
C ALA A 306 -14.52 -20.89 -21.69
N GLN A 307 -15.56 -21.56 -21.19
CA GLN A 307 -16.35 -22.52 -21.97
C GLN A 307 -15.74 -22.87 -23.34
N THR A 308 -14.43 -23.05 -23.42
CA THR A 308 -13.78 -23.64 -24.58
C THR A 308 -13.94 -25.13 -24.42
N ASP A 309 -14.93 -25.62 -25.17
CA ASP A 309 -15.11 -26.99 -25.63
C ASP A 309 -15.70 -28.00 -24.63
N ALA A 310 -16.72 -27.58 -23.87
CA ALA A 310 -17.83 -28.48 -23.54
C ALA A 310 -18.81 -28.68 -24.73
N ASP A 311 -18.59 -27.98 -25.85
CA ASP A 311 -19.46 -27.99 -27.04
C ASP A 311 -18.83 -28.68 -28.26
N THR A 312 -17.84 -29.54 -28.05
CA THR A 312 -17.82 -30.78 -28.83
C THR A 312 -18.52 -31.82 -27.97
N GLN A 313 -19.85 -31.75 -27.91
CA GLN A 313 -20.64 -32.96 -27.75
C GLN A 313 -20.22 -33.87 -28.89
N ALA A 314 -19.23 -34.72 -28.62
CA ALA A 314 -19.10 -35.95 -29.36
C ALA A 314 -20.47 -36.61 -29.24
N GLU A 315 -21.18 -36.71 -30.36
CA GLU A 315 -22.20 -37.74 -30.55
C GLU A 315 -21.49 -39.07 -30.31
N GLY A 316 -21.42 -39.46 -29.04
CA GLY A 316 -20.83 -40.69 -28.54
C GLY A 316 -21.89 -41.36 -27.68
N ASP A 317 -22.14 -42.62 -27.98
CA ASP A 317 -23.06 -43.53 -27.31
C ASP A 317 -23.02 -43.39 -25.77
N GLU A 318 -24.10 -43.74 -25.08
CA GLU A 318 -24.15 -43.89 -23.61
C GLU A 318 -22.93 -44.69 -23.12
N GLU A 319 -21.86 -43.98 -22.77
CA GLU A 319 -20.64 -44.58 -22.23
C GLU A 319 -20.98 -45.07 -20.83
N ALA A 320 -20.84 -46.38 -20.64
CA ALA A 320 -21.06 -47.02 -19.35
C ALA A 320 -20.18 -46.34 -18.28
N ALA A 321 -20.77 -46.07 -17.12
CA ALA A 321 -20.12 -45.40 -16.01
C ALA A 321 -18.70 -45.95 -15.76
N GLY A 322 -17.69 -45.13 -16.05
CA GLY A 322 -16.28 -45.50 -16.00
C GLY A 322 -15.64 -44.97 -14.74
N PHE A 323 -14.91 -45.81 -14.01
CA PHE A 323 -14.08 -45.35 -12.90
C PHE A 323 -12.80 -44.68 -13.45
N ARG A 324 -12.61 -43.40 -13.09
CA ARG A 324 -11.41 -42.62 -13.45
C ARG A 324 -10.58 -42.32 -12.21
N LEU A 325 -9.28 -42.62 -12.30
CA LEU A 325 -8.31 -42.39 -11.22
C LEU A 325 -8.02 -40.90 -11.00
N MET A 326 -8.05 -40.09 -12.06
CA MET A 326 -7.75 -38.67 -12.00
C MET A 326 -8.48 -37.93 -13.13
N SER A 327 -8.93 -36.70 -12.87
CA SER A 327 -9.47 -35.82 -13.91
C SER A 327 -8.38 -35.33 -14.86
N GLU A 328 -8.73 -35.05 -16.11
CA GLU A 328 -7.81 -34.39 -17.02
C GLU A 328 -7.65 -32.92 -16.63
N MET A 329 -6.41 -32.44 -16.67
CA MET A 329 -6.04 -31.12 -16.21
C MET A 329 -5.74 -30.22 -17.41
N PRO A 330 -6.38 -29.05 -17.54
CA PRO A 330 -6.09 -28.16 -18.65
C PRO A 330 -4.63 -27.68 -18.61
N ALA A 331 -3.98 -27.57 -19.77
CA ALA A 331 -2.54 -27.33 -19.87
C ALA A 331 -2.08 -26.02 -19.21
N ASN A 332 -2.94 -25.00 -19.17
CA ASN A 332 -2.69 -23.68 -18.59
C ASN A 332 -2.76 -23.65 -17.04
N TRP A 333 -3.00 -24.79 -16.39
CA TRP A 333 -2.92 -24.96 -14.94
C TRP A 333 -1.65 -25.69 -14.56
N ILE A 334 -0.70 -24.96 -13.97
CA ILE A 334 0.62 -25.47 -13.61
C ILE A 334 0.69 -25.72 -12.10
N PRO A 335 0.97 -26.95 -11.65
CA PRO A 335 1.00 -27.26 -10.23
C PRO A 335 2.29 -26.73 -9.58
N TYR A 336 2.18 -26.28 -8.34
CA TYR A 336 3.26 -25.89 -7.46
C TYR A 336 3.18 -26.77 -6.20
N VAL A 337 4.18 -27.62 -6.02
CA VAL A 337 4.22 -28.65 -4.97
C VAL A 337 5.05 -28.14 -3.81
N PRO A 338 4.56 -28.20 -2.56
CA PRO A 338 5.34 -27.80 -1.39
C PRO A 338 6.51 -28.77 -1.16
N VAL A 339 7.70 -28.21 -0.95
CA VAL A 339 8.96 -28.92 -0.67
C VAL A 339 9.66 -28.25 0.51
N GLN A 340 10.17 -29.05 1.44
CA GLN A 340 10.94 -28.57 2.61
C GLN A 340 12.44 -28.55 2.31
N ILE A 341 13.14 -27.47 2.70
CA ILE A 341 14.59 -27.30 2.45
C ILE A 341 15.43 -27.83 3.62
N ASN A 342 14.93 -27.73 4.85
CA ASN A 342 15.66 -28.12 6.06
C ASN A 342 14.86 -29.14 6.90
N LEU A 343 15.39 -30.36 7.03
CA LEU A 343 14.83 -31.46 7.81
C LEU A 343 15.04 -31.31 9.34
N THR A 344 15.12 -30.09 9.85
CA THR A 344 15.16 -29.85 11.30
C THR A 344 13.72 -29.76 11.80
N PRO A 345 13.30 -30.51 12.84
CA PRO A 345 11.88 -30.69 13.22
C PRO A 345 11.09 -29.43 13.58
N THR A 346 11.74 -28.28 13.71
CA THR A 346 11.17 -27.08 14.34
C THR A 346 11.21 -25.82 13.46
N ASN A 347 11.86 -25.84 12.29
CA ASN A 347 12.15 -24.61 11.53
C ASN A 347 12.36 -24.85 10.00
N GLY A 348 11.59 -25.77 9.42
CA GLY A 348 11.69 -26.05 7.98
C GLY A 348 10.95 -24.98 7.16
N GLU A 349 11.69 -24.12 6.46
CA GLU A 349 11.12 -23.26 5.41
C GLU A 349 10.54 -24.14 4.28
N ILE A 350 9.32 -23.79 3.86
CA ILE A 350 8.58 -24.48 2.79
C ILE A 350 8.61 -23.58 1.56
N PHE A 351 9.03 -24.14 0.43
CA PHE A 351 8.86 -23.49 -0.86
C PHE A 351 7.97 -24.34 -1.76
N LEU A 352 7.26 -23.65 -2.62
CA LEU A 352 6.44 -24.19 -3.67
C LEU A 352 7.31 -24.38 -4.92
N ARG A 353 7.49 -25.62 -5.36
CA ARG A 353 8.25 -25.97 -6.57
C ARG A 353 7.31 -26.19 -7.74
N ARG A 354 7.56 -25.50 -8.85
CA ARG A 354 6.84 -25.73 -10.12
C ARG A 354 6.96 -27.19 -10.57
N GLY A 355 5.82 -27.82 -10.78
CA GLY A 355 5.65 -29.17 -11.34
C GLY A 355 5.13 -29.12 -12.77
N ARG A 356 4.59 -30.26 -13.23
CA ARG A 356 3.91 -30.42 -14.53
C ARG A 356 2.82 -31.48 -14.38
N THR A 357 1.70 -31.31 -15.07
CA THR A 357 0.67 -32.34 -15.24
C THR A 357 0.81 -33.04 -16.59
N ASP A 358 1.33 -32.35 -17.60
CA ASP A 358 1.61 -32.91 -18.93
C ASP A 358 2.86 -33.83 -18.87
N PRO A 359 2.72 -35.13 -19.18
CA PRO A 359 3.85 -36.07 -19.17
C PRO A 359 4.86 -35.82 -20.29
N ASP A 360 4.42 -35.24 -21.43
CA ASP A 360 5.24 -34.97 -22.61
C ASP A 360 5.99 -33.64 -22.52
N ALA A 361 5.58 -32.76 -21.60
CA ALA A 361 6.23 -31.47 -21.36
C ALA A 361 7.69 -31.66 -20.97
N SER A 362 8.63 -31.00 -21.65
CA SER A 362 10.07 -31.09 -21.39
C SER A 362 10.66 -29.72 -21.09
N ARG A 363 11.99 -29.63 -20.90
CA ARG A 363 12.66 -28.31 -20.80
C ARG A 363 12.64 -27.55 -22.13
N GLU A 364 12.65 -28.26 -23.26
CA GLU A 364 12.64 -27.67 -24.60
C GLU A 364 11.22 -27.30 -25.05
N ASN A 365 10.21 -28.01 -24.54
CA ASN A 365 8.80 -27.72 -24.73
C ASN A 365 8.06 -27.76 -23.39
N PRO A 366 8.14 -26.68 -22.58
CA PRO A 366 7.47 -26.62 -21.29
C PRO A 366 5.95 -26.52 -21.43
N GLN A 367 5.25 -26.97 -20.38
CA GLN A 367 3.79 -26.82 -20.26
C GLN A 367 3.36 -25.35 -20.14
N TYR A 368 4.10 -24.54 -19.38
CA TYR A 368 3.84 -23.12 -19.18
C TYR A 368 4.24 -22.29 -20.41
N ARG A 369 3.56 -21.15 -20.61
CA ARG A 369 3.81 -20.23 -21.72
C ARG A 369 4.20 -18.82 -21.28
N SER A 370 3.87 -18.42 -20.06
CA SER A 370 4.17 -17.10 -19.50
C SER A 370 5.60 -17.02 -18.95
N LYS A 371 6.18 -15.82 -19.03
CA LYS A 371 7.48 -15.53 -18.44
C LYS A 371 7.39 -15.51 -16.91
N ILE A 372 6.29 -15.05 -16.33
CA ILE A 372 6.06 -15.07 -14.88
C ILE A 372 6.20 -16.50 -14.33
N VAL A 373 5.56 -17.48 -14.96
CA VAL A 373 5.68 -18.89 -14.53
C VAL A 373 7.06 -19.43 -14.85
N ASP A 374 7.66 -19.08 -16.00
CA ASP A 374 9.01 -19.49 -16.39
C ASP A 374 10.07 -19.13 -15.33
N GLU A 375 10.08 -17.88 -14.87
CA GLU A 375 11.07 -17.36 -13.92
C GLU A 375 10.81 -17.81 -12.47
N SER A 376 9.57 -18.14 -12.11
CA SER A 376 9.16 -18.58 -10.76
C SER A 376 9.24 -20.10 -10.58
N ILE A 377 10.42 -20.70 -10.79
CA ILE A 377 10.64 -22.15 -10.59
C ILE A 377 10.38 -22.57 -9.14
N ARG A 378 10.71 -21.67 -8.21
CA ARG A 378 10.46 -21.77 -6.77
C ARG A 378 9.73 -20.52 -6.34
N LEU A 379 8.79 -20.68 -5.42
CA LEU A 379 8.01 -19.61 -4.83
C LEU A 379 7.95 -19.85 -3.32
N MET A 380 8.13 -18.83 -2.49
CA MET A 380 7.97 -18.98 -1.05
C MET A 380 6.49 -19.23 -0.71
N GLU A 381 6.21 -20.15 0.23
CA GLU A 381 4.82 -20.59 0.49
C GLU A 381 3.98 -19.47 1.11
N GLU A 382 4.60 -18.66 1.97
CA GLU A 382 4.03 -17.49 2.62
C GLU A 382 3.53 -16.41 1.65
N GLU A 383 4.06 -16.37 0.42
CA GLU A 383 3.74 -15.35 -0.58
C GLU A 383 2.37 -15.54 -1.22
N VAL A 384 1.83 -16.75 -1.14
CA VAL A 384 0.51 -17.06 -1.69
C VAL A 384 -0.48 -17.06 -0.53
N PRO A 385 -1.26 -16.00 -0.29
CA PRO A 385 -2.28 -16.01 0.76
C PRO A 385 -3.45 -16.92 0.39
N ARG A 386 -4.36 -17.17 1.34
CA ARG A 386 -5.59 -17.97 1.11
C ARG A 386 -6.49 -17.41 0.01
N THR A 387 -6.52 -16.10 -0.15
CA THR A 387 -7.27 -15.43 -1.23
C THR A 387 -6.64 -15.64 -2.61
N GLY A 388 -5.46 -16.25 -2.66
CA GLY A 388 -4.62 -16.34 -3.84
C GLY A 388 -3.91 -15.02 -4.15
N LEU A 389 -3.12 -15.05 -5.22
CA LEU A 389 -2.35 -13.93 -5.72
C LEU A 389 -2.61 -13.76 -7.22
N ARG A 390 -2.51 -12.53 -7.72
CA ARG A 390 -2.49 -12.25 -9.16
C ARG A 390 -1.22 -11.49 -9.50
N VAL A 391 -0.46 -12.00 -10.45
CA VAL A 391 0.74 -11.33 -10.98
C VAL A 391 0.51 -11.03 -12.45
N ARG A 392 0.73 -9.78 -12.83
CA ARG A 392 0.57 -9.32 -14.20
C ARG A 392 1.89 -8.77 -14.72
N ARG A 393 2.22 -9.09 -15.97
CA ARG A 393 3.31 -8.46 -16.73
C ARG A 393 2.68 -7.46 -17.68
N ILE A 394 2.94 -6.17 -17.49
CA ILE A 394 2.17 -5.07 -18.09
C ILE A 394 3.11 -4.06 -18.73
N ARG A 395 2.71 -3.52 -19.89
CA ARG A 395 3.33 -2.34 -20.49
C ARG A 395 2.92 -1.09 -19.72
N LYS A 396 3.88 -0.36 -19.18
CA LYS A 396 3.71 0.86 -18.39
C LYS A 396 4.30 2.06 -19.12
N PHE A 397 3.65 3.20 -18.96
CA PHE A 397 4.11 4.48 -19.50
C PHE A 397 3.98 5.59 -18.44
N ALA A 398 4.99 6.44 -18.35
CA ALA A 398 4.95 7.64 -17.53
C ALA A 398 5.75 8.76 -18.17
N SER A 399 5.27 10.00 -18.02
CA SER A 399 6.03 11.20 -18.33
C SER A 399 6.82 11.64 -17.10
N GLY A 400 8.12 11.88 -17.29
CA GLY A 400 9.00 12.49 -16.31
C GLY A 400 8.80 13.99 -16.18
N ALA A 401 9.66 14.63 -15.40
CA ALA A 401 9.55 16.06 -15.08
C ALA A 401 9.91 17.00 -16.26
N GLY A 402 10.48 16.48 -17.35
CA GLY A 402 10.86 17.25 -18.55
C GLY A 402 9.98 16.96 -19.77
N GLU A 403 9.84 17.94 -20.68
CA GLU A 403 9.02 17.83 -21.92
C GLU A 403 9.40 16.66 -22.86
N ALA A 404 10.59 16.08 -22.70
CA ALA A 404 11.09 14.97 -23.51
C ALA A 404 11.36 13.68 -22.71
N ASP A 405 11.08 13.65 -21.41
CA ASP A 405 11.37 12.50 -20.54
C ASP A 405 10.19 11.52 -20.52
N ASN A 406 9.89 10.90 -21.65
CA ASN A 406 8.86 9.85 -21.70
C ASN A 406 9.49 8.47 -21.45
N HIS A 407 8.95 7.73 -20.49
CA HIS A 407 9.41 6.41 -20.13
C HIS A 407 8.36 5.36 -20.52
N PHE A 408 8.79 4.35 -21.27
CA PHE A 408 8.01 3.16 -21.57
C PHE A 408 8.79 1.94 -21.10
N TRP A 409 8.16 1.09 -20.30
CA TRP A 409 8.80 -0.12 -19.79
C TRP A 409 7.78 -1.24 -19.62
N VAL A 410 8.26 -2.46 -19.56
CA VAL A 410 7.46 -3.60 -19.11
C VAL A 410 7.84 -3.88 -17.66
N GLY A 411 6.83 -3.97 -16.80
CA GLY A 411 7.00 -4.27 -15.39
C GLY A 411 6.02 -5.34 -14.93
N ARG A 412 6.33 -5.98 -13.82
CA ARG A 412 5.43 -6.89 -13.10
C ARG A 412 4.64 -6.11 -12.06
N HIS A 413 3.51 -6.65 -11.70
CA HIS A 413 2.60 -6.05 -10.76
C HIS A 413 1.88 -7.15 -9.99
N LYS A 414 2.09 -7.18 -8.67
CA LYS A 414 1.53 -8.17 -7.74
C LYS A 414 0.31 -7.57 -7.03
N ASP A 415 -0.82 -8.24 -7.19
CA ASP A 415 -2.12 -7.92 -6.59
C ASP A 415 -2.62 -9.07 -5.73
N SER A 416 -3.51 -8.77 -4.79
CA SER A 416 -4.30 -9.80 -4.12
C SER A 416 -5.22 -10.52 -5.10
N GLY A 417 -5.30 -11.85 -4.98
CA GLY A 417 -6.29 -12.66 -5.69
C GLY A 417 -7.71 -12.42 -5.19
N ARG A 418 -8.70 -12.89 -5.96
CA ARG A 418 -10.13 -12.78 -5.61
C ARG A 418 -10.73 -14.09 -5.07
N GLY A 419 -9.91 -15.11 -4.81
CA GLY A 419 -10.36 -16.48 -4.64
C GLY A 419 -10.94 -17.02 -5.96
N HIS A 420 -10.37 -18.10 -6.49
CA HIS A 420 -10.93 -18.78 -7.66
C HIS A 420 -11.21 -20.23 -7.28
N ALA A 421 -12.22 -20.82 -7.90
CA ALA A 421 -12.38 -22.27 -7.83
C ALA A 421 -11.13 -22.91 -8.45
N GLY A 422 -10.59 -23.94 -7.81
CA GLY A 422 -9.44 -24.67 -8.35
C GLY A 422 -9.75 -25.28 -9.72
N PRO A 423 -8.77 -25.94 -10.35
CA PRO A 423 -8.90 -26.53 -11.69
C PRO A 423 -9.92 -27.68 -11.81
N GLY A 424 -10.64 -28.02 -10.74
CA GLY A 424 -11.54 -29.17 -10.70
C GLY A 424 -10.82 -30.51 -10.60
N LEU A 425 -9.63 -30.55 -9.99
CA LEU A 425 -8.88 -31.78 -9.78
C LEU A 425 -9.69 -32.76 -8.92
N GLN A 426 -10.03 -33.92 -9.49
CA GLN A 426 -10.72 -35.00 -8.82
C GLN A 426 -9.90 -36.29 -8.92
N PHE A 427 -9.96 -37.10 -7.86
CA PHE A 427 -9.38 -38.44 -7.81
C PHE A 427 -10.49 -39.46 -7.57
N ASP A 428 -10.32 -40.66 -8.11
CA ASP A 428 -11.17 -41.82 -7.85
C ASP A 428 -12.68 -41.54 -8.01
N TYR A 429 -13.10 -40.96 -9.15
CA TYR A 429 -14.49 -40.62 -9.43
C TYR A 429 -15.11 -41.53 -10.51
N ILE A 430 -16.44 -41.59 -10.52
CA ILE A 430 -17.22 -42.32 -11.52
C ILE A 430 -17.78 -41.29 -12.50
N GLU A 431 -17.48 -41.47 -13.78
CA GLU A 431 -18.03 -40.63 -14.84
C GLU A 431 -19.47 -41.09 -15.16
N GLY A 432 -20.44 -40.18 -15.17
CA GLY A 432 -21.84 -40.48 -15.54
C GLY A 432 -22.84 -40.69 -14.40
N GLU A 433 -22.49 -40.43 -13.14
CA GLU A 433 -23.51 -40.17 -12.12
C GLU A 433 -23.86 -38.68 -12.15
N ASP A 434 -25.01 -38.34 -12.74
CA ASP A 434 -25.71 -37.10 -12.40
C ASP A 434 -25.91 -37.10 -10.87
N GLU A 435 -25.25 -36.18 -10.15
CA GLU A 435 -25.48 -36.01 -8.72
C GLU A 435 -26.98 -35.72 -8.44
N PRO A 436 -27.58 -36.30 -7.38
CA PRO A 436 -28.98 -36.07 -7.01
C PRO A 436 -29.28 -34.67 -6.47
#